data_AF-A0A9P0LIG4-F1
#
_entry.id   AF-A0A9P0LIG4-F1
#
_cell.length_a   1.000
_cell.length_b   1.000
_cell.length_c   1.000
_cell.angle_alpha   90.00
_cell.angle_beta   90.00
_cell.angle_gamma   90.00
#
_symmetry.space_group_name_H-M   'P 1'
#
loop_
_entity.id
_entity.type
_entity.pdbx_description
1 polymer ?
#
loop_
_entity_poly.entity_id
_entity_poly.type
_entity_poly.pdbx_seq_one_letter_code
_entity_poly.pdbx_strand_id
1 'polypeptide(L)'
;MNMKIPFPVDFRVHDRPDFPLYIRTTPVYSAPQFAHENVYRCINHEFAPEDVQNHVRHHIIRCNNRLAEYEGEKSRNERLSVVIPFAMPQTGTENVREMFEFVCKNSCPVPGMNRRSIEVIFTLEDMSRKIYGRKVLNVRVCSCPKRDKEKDEKECFSGNLNPPQGKKRKMEKQDKKVLMSSDHHELKEYSVTIPVVGKQNAQQLVKYAHDLMAGEVVKRLNTGNVVPFRKCLSKINTVNIRESQN
;
A
#
# COMPACT_ATOMS: atom_id res chain seq x y z
N MET A 1 -3.54 3.05 10.99
CA MET A 1 -4.25 2.10 10.10
C MET A 1 -3.42 0.84 10.00
N ASN A 2 -3.89 -0.28 10.55
CA ASN A 2 -3.13 -1.53 10.59
C ASN A 2 -3.02 -2.12 9.17
N MET A 3 -1.83 -2.06 8.58
CA MET A 3 -1.51 -2.63 7.27
C MET A 3 -0.76 -3.97 7.37
N LYS A 4 -0.44 -4.40 8.59
CA LYS A 4 0.33 -5.61 8.89
C LYS A 4 -0.60 -6.81 9.01
N ILE A 5 -1.16 -7.23 7.90
CA ILE A 5 -1.93 -8.48 7.82
C ILE A 5 -0.96 -9.58 7.37
N PRO A 6 -0.84 -10.69 8.11
CA PRO A 6 0.02 -11.79 7.73
C PRO A 6 -0.48 -12.42 6.42
N PHE A 7 0.47 -12.72 5.55
CA PHE A 7 0.32 -13.39 4.27
C PHE A 7 1.10 -14.71 4.33
N PRO A 8 0.47 -15.80 4.79
CA PRO A 8 1.11 -17.12 4.86
C PRO A 8 1.34 -17.67 3.45
N VAL A 9 2.55 -18.19 3.20
CA VAL A 9 2.91 -18.86 1.95
C VAL A 9 3.52 -20.22 2.27
N ASP A 10 3.01 -21.27 1.63
CA ASP A 10 3.50 -22.63 1.78
C ASP A 10 4.49 -22.98 0.67
N PHE A 11 5.67 -23.44 1.07
CA PHE A 11 6.72 -23.90 0.17
C PHE A 11 6.85 -25.41 0.27
N ARG A 12 6.87 -26.06 -0.89
CA ARG A 12 7.05 -27.50 -1.04
C ARG A 12 8.08 -27.77 -2.13
N VAL A 13 8.97 -28.71 -1.85
CA VAL A 13 9.98 -29.23 -2.77
C VAL A 13 9.88 -30.75 -2.73
N HIS A 14 9.78 -31.40 -3.90
CA HIS A 14 9.68 -32.86 -4.00
C HIS A 14 11.06 -33.50 -3.83
N ASP A 15 11.98 -33.19 -4.75
CA ASP A 15 13.34 -33.72 -4.73
C ASP A 15 14.28 -32.67 -4.11
N ARG A 16 14.40 -32.69 -2.79
CA ARG A 16 15.25 -31.73 -2.06
C ARG A 16 16.72 -32.16 -2.14
N PRO A 17 17.64 -31.30 -2.62
CA PRO A 17 19.07 -31.58 -2.57
C PRO A 17 19.65 -31.54 -1.15
N ASP A 18 20.78 -32.21 -0.94
CA ASP A 18 21.50 -32.32 0.35
C ASP A 18 22.31 -31.08 0.75
N PHE A 19 22.02 -29.92 0.16
CA PHE A 19 22.69 -28.65 0.47
C PHE A 19 21.69 -27.56 0.91
N PRO A 20 22.17 -26.52 1.61
CA PRO A 20 21.32 -25.40 2.02
C PRO A 20 20.66 -24.70 0.83
N LEU A 21 19.36 -24.44 0.98
CA LEU A 21 18.54 -23.72 0.01
C LEU A 21 17.98 -22.46 0.64
N TYR A 22 17.65 -21.49 -0.20
CA TYR A 22 17.15 -20.17 0.17
C TYR A 22 15.92 -19.85 -0.66
N ILE A 23 14.95 -19.17 -0.04
CA ILE A 23 13.82 -18.59 -0.75
C ILE A 23 14.08 -17.11 -0.89
N ARG A 24 14.11 -16.62 -2.13
CA ARG A 24 14.14 -15.19 -2.43
C ARG A 24 12.76 -14.75 -2.90
N THR A 25 12.29 -13.66 -2.31
CA THR A 25 11.00 -13.04 -2.58
C THR A 25 11.24 -11.65 -3.17
N THR A 26 10.85 -11.46 -4.44
CA THR A 26 11.13 -10.23 -5.19
C THR A 26 9.83 -9.65 -5.77
N PRO A 27 9.39 -8.46 -5.34
CA PRO A 27 8.26 -7.76 -5.95
C PRO A 27 8.67 -7.10 -7.27
N VAL A 28 7.81 -7.20 -8.28
CA VAL A 28 7.97 -6.55 -9.59
C VAL A 28 6.63 -5.97 -10.05
N TYR A 29 6.63 -4.97 -10.92
CA TYR A 29 5.39 -4.53 -11.56
C TYR A 29 4.95 -5.56 -12.62
N SER A 30 3.66 -5.91 -12.63
CA SER A 30 3.11 -6.89 -13.58
C SER A 30 3.13 -6.39 -15.03
N ALA A 31 2.95 -5.07 -15.21
CA ALA A 31 2.81 -4.50 -16.54
C ALA A 31 4.19 -4.25 -17.18
N PRO A 32 4.42 -4.70 -18.42
CA PRO A 32 5.75 -4.73 -19.03
C PRO A 32 6.38 -3.34 -19.20
N GLN A 33 5.56 -2.31 -19.39
CA GLN A 33 6.04 -0.92 -19.50
C GLN A 33 6.74 -0.43 -18.22
N PHE A 34 6.49 -1.07 -17.08
CA PHE A 34 7.11 -0.73 -15.78
C PHE A 34 8.10 -1.80 -15.31
N ALA A 35 8.47 -2.79 -16.14
CA ALA A 35 9.36 -3.89 -15.74
C ALA A 35 10.79 -3.46 -15.39
N HIS A 36 11.20 -2.29 -15.90
CA HIS A 36 12.48 -1.64 -15.58
C HIS A 36 12.45 -0.87 -14.25
N GLU A 37 11.26 -0.56 -13.74
CA GLU A 37 11.11 0.14 -12.46
C GLU A 37 11.11 -0.84 -11.28
N ASN A 38 11.66 -0.40 -10.16
CA ASN A 38 11.68 -1.15 -8.91
C ASN A 38 10.46 -0.81 -8.04
N VAL A 39 10.01 -1.76 -7.23
CA VAL A 39 8.85 -1.59 -6.35
C VAL A 39 9.31 -1.11 -4.97
N TYR A 40 8.99 0.14 -4.65
CA TYR A 40 9.34 0.77 -3.38
C TYR A 40 8.12 1.08 -2.52
N ARG A 41 8.38 1.24 -1.22
CA ARG A 41 7.43 1.86 -0.30
C ARG A 41 7.20 3.33 -0.67
N CYS A 42 6.01 3.84 -0.38
CA CYS A 42 5.76 5.28 -0.54
C CYS A 42 6.40 6.08 0.59
N ILE A 43 6.66 7.36 0.34
CA ILE A 43 7.32 8.26 1.28
C ILE A 43 6.62 8.31 2.65
N ASN A 44 5.28 8.39 2.66
CA ASN A 44 4.52 8.46 3.90
C ASN A 44 4.70 7.22 4.79
N HIS A 45 4.82 6.03 4.20
CA HIS A 45 5.05 4.82 4.98
C HIS A 45 6.54 4.62 5.30
N GLU A 46 7.44 5.00 4.40
CA GLU A 46 8.89 4.94 4.61
C GLU A 46 9.33 5.76 5.84
N PHE A 47 8.75 6.96 6.02
CA PHE A 47 9.00 7.85 7.16
C PHE A 47 8.07 7.61 8.37
N ALA A 48 7.16 6.63 8.31
CA ALA A 48 6.33 6.30 9.47
C ALA A 48 7.21 5.76 10.63
N PRO A 49 6.97 6.16 11.89
CA PRO A 49 7.78 5.68 13.02
C PRO A 49 7.70 4.16 13.11
N GLU A 50 8.84 3.51 12.94
CA GLU A 50 8.96 2.05 12.86
C GLU A 50 10.38 1.67 13.29
N ASP A 51 10.50 0.69 14.17
CA ASP A 51 11.78 0.19 14.68
C ASP A 51 12.36 -0.87 13.74
N VAL A 52 12.85 -0.42 12.59
CA VAL A 52 13.51 -1.27 11.58
C VAL A 52 14.73 -0.55 11.02
N GLN A 53 15.74 -1.33 10.63
CA GLN A 53 16.96 -0.80 10.01
C GLN A 53 16.65 0.04 8.77
N ASN A 54 17.48 1.04 8.49
CA ASN A 54 17.18 2.04 7.45
C ASN A 54 17.01 1.43 6.06
N HIS A 55 17.88 0.50 5.65
CA HIS A 55 17.81 -0.18 4.35
C HIS A 55 16.52 -0.99 4.19
N VAL A 56 16.06 -1.62 5.27
CA VAL A 56 14.82 -2.38 5.35
C VAL A 56 13.62 -1.47 5.06
N ARG A 57 13.62 -0.21 5.49
CA ARG A 57 12.47 0.72 5.38
C ARG A 57 11.89 0.85 3.97
N HIS A 58 12.71 0.69 2.93
CA HIS A 58 12.30 0.83 1.53
C HIS A 58 11.54 -0.39 0.96
N HIS A 59 11.70 -1.57 1.55
CA HIS A 59 11.04 -2.79 1.06
C HIS A 59 9.55 -2.75 1.36
N ILE A 60 8.75 -3.23 0.40
CA ILE A 60 7.30 -3.35 0.55
C ILE A 60 6.87 -4.68 1.19
N ILE A 61 7.74 -5.69 1.18
CA ILE A 61 7.51 -7.02 1.77
C ILE A 61 8.38 -7.14 3.03
N ARG A 62 7.81 -7.68 4.11
CA ARG A 62 8.55 -8.17 5.28
C ARG A 62 8.33 -9.66 5.44
N CYS A 63 9.24 -10.29 6.16
CA CYS A 63 9.11 -11.66 6.62
C CYS A 63 9.27 -11.70 8.14
N ASN A 64 8.47 -12.52 8.82
CA ASN A 64 8.55 -12.72 10.26
C ASN A 64 9.70 -13.66 10.66
N ASN A 65 10.35 -14.30 9.69
CA ASN A 65 11.50 -15.15 9.92
C ASN A 65 12.68 -14.31 10.42
N ARG A 66 13.28 -14.71 11.54
CA ARG A 66 14.40 -13.97 12.17
C ARG A 66 15.68 -14.01 11.34
N LEU A 67 15.81 -14.99 10.45
CA LEU A 67 16.93 -15.16 9.54
C LEU A 67 16.66 -14.48 8.18
N ALA A 68 15.65 -13.60 8.11
CA ALA A 68 15.35 -12.86 6.90
C ALA A 68 16.39 -11.77 6.63
N GLU A 69 17.03 -11.88 5.48
CA GLU A 69 17.97 -10.90 4.95
C GLU A 69 17.26 -10.04 3.89
N TYR A 70 17.47 -8.73 3.98
CA TYR A 70 16.91 -7.77 3.05
C TYR A 70 18.03 -7.31 2.12
N GLU A 71 17.90 -7.63 0.83
CA GLU A 71 18.91 -7.32 -0.18
C GLU A 71 18.44 -6.22 -1.14
N GLY A 72 19.40 -5.41 -1.60
CA GLY A 72 19.22 -4.33 -2.56
C GLY A 72 19.09 -2.96 -1.90
N GLU A 73 19.50 -1.93 -2.63
CA GLU A 73 19.45 -0.54 -2.15
C GLU A 73 18.68 0.40 -3.10
N LYS A 74 17.78 1.20 -2.53
CA LYS A 74 16.99 2.19 -3.27
C LYS A 74 17.87 3.30 -3.88
N SER A 75 18.89 3.74 -3.17
CA SER A 75 19.83 4.79 -3.63
C SER A 75 20.62 4.37 -4.88
N ARG A 76 20.91 3.07 -5.00
CA ARG A 76 21.64 2.45 -6.13
C ARG A 76 20.71 1.93 -7.22
N ASN A 77 19.40 2.18 -7.11
CA ASN A 77 18.38 1.68 -8.01
C ASN A 77 18.39 0.15 -8.19
N GLU A 78 18.67 -0.58 -7.11
CA GLU A 78 18.68 -2.04 -7.12
C GLU A 78 17.29 -2.62 -6.79
N ARG A 79 17.04 -3.82 -7.29
CA ARG A 79 15.82 -4.57 -6.95
C ARG A 79 15.89 -5.00 -5.49
N LEU A 80 14.86 -4.61 -4.75
CA LEU A 80 14.71 -5.00 -3.36
C LEU A 80 14.14 -6.41 -3.27
N SER A 81 14.75 -7.27 -2.47
CA SER A 81 14.27 -8.63 -2.24
C SER A 81 14.46 -9.06 -0.80
N VAL A 82 13.70 -10.06 -0.37
CA VAL A 82 13.83 -10.69 0.95
C VAL A 82 14.29 -12.11 0.75
N VAL A 83 15.38 -12.50 1.39
CA VAL A 83 15.98 -13.83 1.33
C VAL A 83 15.85 -14.48 2.70
N ILE A 84 15.38 -15.72 2.72
CA ILE A 84 15.28 -16.52 3.95
C ILE A 84 15.89 -17.91 3.70
N PRO A 85 16.53 -18.51 4.69
CA PRO A 85 16.93 -19.91 4.59
C PRO A 85 15.68 -20.81 4.51
N PHE A 86 15.68 -21.76 3.58
CA PHE A 86 14.61 -22.73 3.43
C PHE A 86 14.77 -23.84 4.46
N ALA A 87 13.99 -23.80 5.54
CA ALA A 87 14.01 -24.81 6.59
C ALA A 87 13.55 -26.19 6.09
N MET A 88 13.79 -27.24 6.89
CA MET A 88 13.17 -28.55 6.67
C MET A 88 11.69 -28.51 7.10
N PRO A 89 10.79 -29.22 6.40
CA PRO A 89 9.43 -29.45 6.88
C PRO A 89 9.46 -30.08 8.29
N GLN A 90 8.50 -29.72 9.13
CA GLN A 90 8.36 -30.34 10.44
C GLN A 90 7.89 -31.79 10.29
N THR A 91 8.22 -32.64 11.25
CA THR A 91 7.78 -34.04 11.25
C THR A 91 6.26 -34.12 11.11
N GLY A 92 5.78 -34.81 10.07
CA GLY A 92 4.36 -34.92 9.75
C GLY A 92 3.81 -33.84 8.80
N THR A 93 4.62 -32.91 8.31
CA THR A 93 4.25 -31.96 7.25
C THR A 93 5.12 -32.12 6.01
N GLU A 94 4.55 -31.81 4.84
CA GLU A 94 5.26 -31.84 3.55
C GLU A 94 5.64 -30.42 3.05
N ASN A 95 5.29 -29.39 3.81
CA ASN A 95 5.50 -28.00 3.46
C ASN A 95 6.11 -27.22 4.63
N VAL A 96 6.80 -26.15 4.27
CA VAL A 96 7.30 -25.12 5.19
C VAL A 96 6.47 -23.87 4.95
N ARG A 97 5.84 -23.37 6.01
CA ARG A 97 5.03 -22.15 5.96
C ARG A 97 5.85 -20.97 6.43
N GLU A 98 5.94 -19.95 5.59
CA GLU A 98 6.58 -18.67 5.93
C GLU A 98 5.54 -17.56 5.95
N MET A 99 5.71 -16.65 6.90
CA MET A 99 4.78 -15.53 7.13
C MET A 99 5.38 -14.26 6.56
N PHE A 100 4.77 -13.77 5.48
CA PHE A 100 5.11 -12.47 4.91
C PHE A 100 4.09 -11.41 5.30
N GLU A 101 4.43 -10.15 5.13
CA GLU A 101 3.47 -9.05 5.23
C GLU A 101 3.80 -7.94 4.23
N PHE A 102 2.78 -7.19 3.83
CA PHE A 102 2.94 -6.05 2.92
C PHE A 102 2.75 -4.73 3.67
N VAL A 103 3.79 -3.90 3.66
CA VAL A 103 3.83 -2.63 4.42
C VAL A 103 3.55 -1.38 3.58
N CYS A 104 3.03 -1.57 2.36
CA CYS A 104 2.61 -0.51 1.45
C CYS A 104 1.38 -0.96 0.64
N LYS A 105 0.41 -0.06 0.41
CA LYS A 105 -0.78 -0.36 -0.42
C LYS A 105 -0.48 -0.06 -1.88
N ASN A 106 -1.07 -0.81 -2.80
CA ASN A 106 -0.93 -0.51 -4.24
C ASN A 106 -1.38 0.93 -4.55
N SER A 107 -2.40 1.44 -3.86
CA SER A 107 -2.93 2.79 -4.08
C SER A 107 -2.04 3.93 -3.55
N CYS A 108 -0.92 3.64 -2.90
CA CYS A 108 -0.05 4.68 -2.36
C CYS A 108 0.59 5.51 -3.50
N PRO A 109 0.65 6.85 -3.37
CA PRO A 109 1.20 7.72 -4.39
C PRO A 109 2.73 7.57 -4.50
N VAL A 110 3.29 8.10 -5.59
CA VAL A 110 4.74 8.13 -5.90
C VAL A 110 5.53 8.69 -4.70
N PRO A 111 6.69 8.10 -4.32
CA PRO A 111 7.42 7.01 -4.96
C PRO A 111 6.88 5.59 -4.69
N GLY A 112 5.64 5.43 -4.22
CA GLY A 112 4.97 4.14 -4.09
C GLY A 112 4.44 3.57 -5.42
N MET A 113 3.66 2.50 -5.31
CA MET A 113 3.15 1.73 -6.46
C MET A 113 2.16 2.47 -7.37
N ASN A 114 1.53 3.55 -6.91
CA ASN A 114 0.62 4.39 -7.68
C ASN A 114 -0.45 3.63 -8.49
N ARG A 115 -1.15 2.71 -7.82
CA ARG A 115 -2.20 1.81 -8.34
C ARG A 115 -1.74 0.84 -9.43
N ARG A 116 -0.44 0.69 -9.67
CA ARG A 116 0.10 -0.31 -10.58
C ARG A 116 -0.01 -1.70 -9.93
N SER A 117 -0.32 -2.70 -10.76
CA SER A 117 -0.35 -4.10 -10.34
C SER A 117 1.07 -4.60 -10.10
N ILE A 118 1.23 -5.46 -9.10
CA ILE A 118 2.50 -6.09 -8.79
C ILE A 118 2.38 -7.60 -8.81
N GLU A 119 3.48 -8.24 -9.14
CA GLU A 119 3.69 -9.68 -8.95
C GLU A 119 4.81 -9.87 -7.94
N VAL A 120 4.76 -11.00 -7.23
CA VAL A 120 5.82 -11.43 -6.34
C VAL A 120 6.43 -12.69 -6.92
N ILE A 121 7.71 -12.62 -7.24
CA ILE A 121 8.50 -13.74 -7.73
C ILE A 121 9.15 -14.40 -6.51
N PHE A 122 8.87 -15.68 -6.34
CA PHE A 122 9.55 -16.56 -5.40
C PHE A 122 10.54 -17.42 -6.18
N THR A 123 11.81 -17.36 -5.82
CA THR A 123 12.87 -18.23 -6.34
C THR A 123 13.43 -19.10 -5.24
N LEU A 124 13.69 -20.36 -5.57
CA LEU A 124 14.45 -21.29 -4.75
C LEU A 124 15.89 -21.29 -5.24
N GLU A 125 16.82 -20.88 -4.39
CA GLU A 125 18.22 -20.62 -4.74
C GLU A 125 19.16 -21.41 -3.83
N ASP A 126 20.37 -21.72 -4.29
CA ASP A 126 21.48 -22.14 -3.41
C ASP A 126 22.36 -20.95 -3.00
N MET A 127 23.41 -21.24 -2.22
CA MET A 127 24.40 -20.24 -1.80
C MET A 127 25.09 -19.50 -2.95
N SER A 128 25.19 -20.12 -4.14
CA SER A 128 25.77 -19.52 -5.34
C SER A 128 24.76 -18.70 -6.14
N ARG A 129 23.54 -18.52 -5.62
CA ARG A 129 22.40 -17.87 -6.29
C ARG A 129 21.92 -18.59 -7.55
N LYS A 130 22.25 -19.88 -7.69
CA LYS A 130 21.70 -20.71 -8.77
C LYS A 130 20.24 -21.03 -8.45
N ILE A 131 19.36 -20.83 -9.43
CA ILE A 131 17.92 -21.01 -9.28
C ILE A 131 17.54 -22.47 -9.59
N TYR A 132 16.84 -23.12 -8.65
CA TYR A 132 16.28 -24.47 -8.76
C TYR A 132 14.78 -24.47 -9.01
N GLY A 133 14.09 -23.40 -8.64
CA GLY A 133 12.65 -23.28 -8.79
C GLY A 133 12.22 -21.82 -8.84
N ARG A 134 11.13 -21.56 -9.56
CA ARG A 134 10.54 -20.22 -9.67
C ARG A 134 9.03 -20.32 -9.71
N LYS A 135 8.36 -19.52 -8.89
CA LYS A 135 6.91 -19.30 -8.94
C LYS A 135 6.59 -17.82 -8.84
N VAL A 136 5.51 -17.40 -9.47
CA VAL A 136 5.08 -16.00 -9.51
C VAL A 136 3.64 -15.94 -9.02
N LEU A 137 3.37 -15.02 -8.10
CA LEU A 137 2.04 -14.76 -7.58
C LEU A 137 1.63 -13.32 -7.92
N ASN A 138 0.42 -13.17 -8.48
CA ASN A 138 -0.21 -11.86 -8.65
C ASN A 138 -0.74 -11.37 -7.30
N VAL A 139 -0.33 -10.17 -6.88
CA VAL A 139 -0.67 -9.63 -5.55
C VAL A 139 -1.28 -8.24 -5.63
N ARG A 140 -2.35 -8.03 -4.86
CA ARG A 140 -3.00 -6.75 -4.68
C ARG A 140 -3.16 -6.42 -3.19
N VAL A 141 -2.40 -5.43 -2.73
CA VAL A 141 -2.47 -4.90 -1.37
C VAL A 141 -3.48 -3.76 -1.32
N CYS A 142 -4.64 -4.02 -0.73
CA CYS A 142 -5.77 -3.09 -0.68
C CYS A 142 -6.44 -3.07 0.69
N SER A 143 -7.34 -2.10 0.90
CA SER A 143 -8.05 -1.97 2.19
C SER A 143 -9.30 -2.84 2.29
N CYS A 144 -9.80 -3.37 1.17
CA CYS A 144 -11.00 -4.20 1.11
C CYS A 144 -10.78 -5.42 0.20
N PRO A 145 -9.95 -6.40 0.62
CA PRO A 145 -9.55 -7.54 -0.24
C PRO A 145 -10.71 -8.30 -0.86
N LYS A 146 -11.77 -8.60 -0.09
CA LYS A 146 -12.94 -9.33 -0.59
C LYS A 146 -13.64 -8.63 -1.75
N ARG A 147 -13.92 -7.34 -1.60
CA ARG A 147 -14.61 -6.54 -2.62
C ARG A 147 -13.78 -6.41 -3.90
N ASP A 148 -12.50 -6.10 -3.74
CA ASP A 148 -11.59 -5.92 -4.87
C ASP A 148 -11.35 -7.27 -5.59
N LYS A 149 -11.24 -8.40 -4.85
CA LYS A 149 -11.18 -9.76 -5.42
C LYS A 149 -12.41 -10.08 -6.26
N GLU A 150 -13.62 -9.93 -5.71
CA GLU A 150 -14.86 -10.21 -6.43
C GLU A 150 -15.00 -9.37 -7.71
N LYS A 151 -14.50 -8.13 -7.67
CA LYS A 151 -14.49 -7.25 -8.83
C LYS A 151 -13.48 -7.73 -9.88
N ASP A 152 -12.24 -7.95 -9.48
CA ASP A 152 -11.14 -8.35 -10.39
C ASP A 152 -11.45 -9.73 -11.02
N GLU A 153 -12.03 -10.67 -10.27
CA GLU A 153 -12.49 -11.98 -10.79
C GLU A 153 -13.64 -11.81 -11.80
N LYS A 154 -14.66 -10.99 -11.50
CA LYS A 154 -15.75 -10.72 -12.45
C LYS A 154 -15.24 -10.10 -13.75
N GLU A 155 -14.28 -9.19 -13.68
CA GLU A 155 -13.66 -8.57 -14.85
C GLU A 155 -12.88 -9.63 -15.68
N CYS A 156 -12.20 -10.58 -15.01
CA CYS A 156 -11.51 -11.68 -15.67
C CYS A 156 -12.48 -12.64 -16.40
N PHE A 157 -13.56 -13.08 -15.73
CA PHE A 157 -14.53 -14.01 -16.32
C PHE A 157 -15.39 -13.40 -17.43
N SER A 158 -15.52 -12.08 -17.49
CA SER A 158 -16.39 -11.40 -18.46
C SER A 158 -15.68 -11.03 -19.77
N GLY A 159 -14.39 -11.37 -19.95
CA GLY A 159 -13.68 -11.29 -21.24
C GLY A 159 -13.61 -9.90 -21.90
N ASN A 160 -14.00 -8.84 -21.20
CA ASN A 160 -14.09 -7.51 -21.81
C ASN A 160 -12.73 -6.80 -21.80
N LEU A 161 -12.05 -6.86 -22.95
CA LEU A 161 -10.84 -6.09 -23.30
C LEU A 161 -11.07 -4.57 -23.42
N ASN A 162 -12.18 -4.03 -22.92
CA ASN A 162 -12.47 -2.60 -23.03
C ASN A 162 -11.99 -1.85 -21.78
N PRO A 163 -11.17 -0.79 -21.92
CA PRO A 163 -10.76 0.04 -20.80
C PRO A 163 -12.00 0.65 -20.13
N PRO A 164 -11.93 0.96 -18.83
CA PRO A 164 -13.11 1.36 -18.07
C PRO A 164 -13.62 2.71 -18.59
N GLN A 165 -14.67 2.68 -19.43
CA GLN A 165 -15.58 3.81 -19.53
C GLN A 165 -16.18 3.97 -18.13
N GLY A 166 -15.85 5.10 -17.50
CA GLY A 166 -16.39 5.48 -16.20
C GLY A 166 -17.91 5.51 -16.26
N LYS A 167 -18.56 4.39 -15.97
CA LYS A 167 -19.98 4.36 -15.64
C LYS A 167 -20.10 5.13 -14.33
N LYS A 168 -20.56 6.38 -14.46
CA LYS A 168 -21.02 7.24 -13.36
C LYS A 168 -21.78 6.35 -12.38
N ARG A 169 -21.38 6.40 -11.11
CA ARG A 169 -22.01 5.64 -10.03
C ARG A 169 -23.52 5.88 -10.09
N LYS A 170 -24.31 4.85 -10.38
CA LYS A 170 -25.73 4.86 -10.02
C LYS A 170 -25.75 4.63 -8.51
N MET A 171 -26.04 5.69 -7.77
CA MET A 171 -26.19 5.60 -6.32
C MET A 171 -27.52 4.88 -6.06
N GLU A 172 -27.48 3.55 -5.99
CA GLU A 172 -28.59 2.82 -5.40
C GLU A 172 -28.63 3.16 -3.92
N LYS A 173 -29.75 3.77 -3.50
CA LYS A 173 -30.08 4.03 -2.11
C LYS A 173 -30.20 2.68 -1.40
N GLN A 174 -29.09 2.19 -0.85
CA GLN A 174 -29.16 1.19 0.22
C GLN A 174 -29.23 1.94 1.53
N ASP A 175 -30.40 1.85 2.18
CA ASP A 175 -30.62 2.23 3.56
C ASP A 175 -29.71 1.40 4.47
N LYS A 176 -28.47 1.86 4.66
CA LYS A 176 -27.60 1.37 5.72
C LYS A 176 -27.88 2.19 6.96
N LYS A 177 -28.57 1.59 7.92
CA LYS A 177 -28.59 2.03 9.32
C LYS A 177 -27.13 2.13 9.80
N VAL A 178 -26.62 3.35 9.86
CA VAL A 178 -25.31 3.65 10.42
C VAL A 178 -25.45 3.62 11.95
N LEU A 179 -24.65 2.76 12.58
CA LEU A 179 -24.43 2.76 14.02
C LEU A 179 -23.94 4.15 14.45
N MET A 180 -24.76 4.83 15.24
CA MET A 180 -24.42 6.11 15.85
C MET A 180 -23.37 5.89 16.93
N SER A 181 -22.13 6.27 16.65
CA SER A 181 -21.13 6.50 17.69
C SER A 181 -21.20 7.98 18.10
N SER A 182 -21.86 8.24 19.23
CA SER A 182 -21.81 9.44 20.09
C SER A 182 -21.09 10.68 19.52
N ASP A 183 -21.91 11.58 18.95
CA ASP A 183 -21.59 12.89 18.36
C ASP A 183 -21.30 13.98 19.41
N HIS A 184 -20.16 13.94 20.10
CA HIS A 184 -19.76 15.08 20.97
C HIS A 184 -18.37 15.68 20.74
N HIS A 185 -17.58 15.16 19.78
CA HIS A 185 -16.25 15.70 19.46
C HIS A 185 -16.10 16.35 18.06
N GLU A 186 -17.06 16.21 17.14
CA GLU A 186 -16.82 16.47 15.71
C GLU A 186 -17.00 17.93 15.21
N LEU A 187 -17.45 18.86 16.07
CA LEU A 187 -17.70 20.26 15.68
C LEU A 187 -16.67 21.26 16.21
N LYS A 188 -15.64 20.81 16.93
CA LYS A 188 -14.59 21.71 17.44
C LYS A 188 -13.67 22.13 16.29
N GLU A 189 -13.42 23.44 16.19
CA GLU A 189 -12.44 24.00 15.27
C GLU A 189 -11.03 23.81 15.84
N TYR A 190 -10.11 23.28 15.03
CA TYR A 190 -8.70 23.12 15.38
C TYR A 190 -7.84 23.92 14.40
N SER A 191 -6.88 24.69 14.91
CA SER A 191 -5.86 25.34 14.09
C SER A 191 -4.65 24.42 13.93
N VAL A 192 -4.15 24.32 12.69
CA VAL A 192 -2.96 23.53 12.36
C VAL A 192 -1.98 24.41 11.62
N THR A 193 -0.75 24.53 12.16
CA THR A 193 0.35 25.26 11.52
C THR A 193 1.33 24.25 10.96
N ILE A 194 1.50 24.22 9.63
CA ILE A 194 2.38 23.28 8.94
C ILE A 194 3.41 24.10 8.15
N PRO A 195 4.73 23.99 8.44
CA PRO A 195 5.75 24.58 7.59
C PRO A 195 5.77 23.83 6.24
N VAL A 196 5.68 24.57 5.13
CA VAL A 196 5.66 23.99 3.78
C VAL A 196 6.76 24.60 2.93
N VAL A 197 7.65 23.75 2.41
CA VAL A 197 8.70 24.17 1.48
C VAL A 197 8.11 24.34 0.08
N GLY A 198 8.30 25.52 -0.51
CA GLY A 198 7.92 25.83 -1.89
C GLY A 198 6.48 26.31 -2.04
N LYS A 199 6.30 27.41 -2.79
CA LYS A 199 5.00 28.07 -3.01
C LYS A 199 3.95 27.15 -3.66
N GLN A 200 4.36 26.31 -4.62
CA GLN A 200 3.45 25.38 -5.30
C GLN A 200 2.88 24.31 -4.34
N ASN A 201 3.72 23.78 -3.44
CA ASN A 201 3.30 22.80 -2.43
C ASN A 201 2.31 23.43 -1.44
N ALA A 202 2.57 24.69 -1.03
CA ALA A 202 1.66 25.44 -0.16
C ALA A 202 0.28 25.65 -0.84
N GLN A 203 0.25 25.98 -2.13
CA GLN A 203 -1.00 26.10 -2.90
C GLN A 203 -1.76 24.78 -2.98
N GLN A 204 -1.06 23.67 -3.23
CA GLN A 204 -1.70 22.35 -3.27
C GLN A 204 -2.27 21.94 -1.92
N LEU A 205 -1.58 22.25 -0.81
CA LEU A 205 -2.06 21.96 0.54
C LEU A 205 -3.34 22.76 0.86
N VAL A 206 -3.36 24.05 0.53
CA VAL A 206 -4.55 24.91 0.69
C VAL A 206 -5.71 24.36 -0.14
N LYS A 207 -5.45 23.95 -1.39
CA LYS A 207 -6.46 23.33 -2.25
C LYS A 207 -7.00 22.03 -1.66
N TYR A 208 -6.13 21.16 -1.14
CA TYR A 208 -6.55 19.91 -0.51
C TYR A 208 -7.41 20.16 0.73
N ALA A 209 -7.03 21.13 1.57
CA ALA A 209 -7.81 21.53 2.73
C ALA A 209 -9.19 22.08 2.32
N HIS A 210 -9.25 22.89 1.26
CA HIS A 210 -10.48 23.39 0.68
C HIS A 210 -11.40 22.24 0.22
N ASP A 211 -10.86 21.32 -0.58
CA ASP A 211 -11.63 20.19 -1.13
C ASP A 211 -12.16 19.26 -0.03
N LEU A 212 -11.37 19.04 1.04
CA LEU A 212 -11.78 18.29 2.21
C LEU A 212 -12.99 18.94 2.91
N MET A 213 -12.90 20.24 3.23
CA MET A 213 -13.98 20.97 3.89
C MET A 213 -15.23 21.07 3.01
N ALA A 214 -15.07 21.32 1.70
CA ALA A 214 -16.16 21.33 0.74
C ALA A 214 -16.87 19.96 0.68
N GLY A 215 -16.10 18.86 0.71
CA GLY A 215 -16.65 17.51 0.76
C GLY A 215 -17.50 17.24 2.01
N GLU A 216 -17.06 17.71 3.18
CA GLU A 216 -17.80 17.58 4.43
C GLU A 216 -19.07 18.44 4.46
N VAL A 217 -19.05 19.63 3.85
CA VAL A 217 -20.25 20.46 3.65
C VAL A 217 -21.31 19.69 2.85
N VAL A 218 -20.93 19.07 1.72
CA VAL A 218 -21.86 18.33 0.86
C VAL A 218 -22.48 17.14 1.59
N LYS A 219 -21.69 16.38 2.36
CA LYS A 219 -22.18 15.21 3.11
C LYS A 219 -23.22 15.60 4.18
N ARG A 220 -23.04 16.76 4.82
CA ARG A 220 -23.87 17.20 5.96
C ARG A 220 -25.03 18.14 5.58
N LEU A 221 -25.25 18.42 4.29
CA LEU A 221 -26.36 19.28 3.82
C LEU A 221 -27.73 18.86 4.40
N ASN A 222 -27.94 17.57 4.61
CA ASN A 222 -29.23 17.02 5.06
C ASN A 222 -29.33 16.86 6.59
N THR A 223 -28.24 17.06 7.35
CA THR A 223 -28.18 16.83 8.81
C THR A 223 -28.07 18.10 9.65
N GLY A 224 -28.12 19.30 9.03
CA GLY A 224 -28.17 20.59 9.72
C GLY A 224 -26.85 21.11 10.32
N ASN A 225 -25.85 20.24 10.51
CA ASN A 225 -24.56 20.58 11.13
C ASN A 225 -23.50 21.13 10.15
N VAL A 226 -23.91 21.98 9.21
CA VAL A 226 -23.06 22.46 8.09
C VAL A 226 -22.25 23.72 8.44
N VAL A 227 -22.74 24.50 9.42
CA VAL A 227 -22.24 25.85 9.72
C VAL A 227 -20.74 25.89 10.05
N PRO A 228 -20.18 25.00 10.90
CA PRO A 228 -18.75 25.04 11.23
C PRO A 228 -17.86 24.77 10.02
N PHE A 229 -18.25 23.84 9.15
CA PHE A 229 -17.50 23.47 7.95
C PHE A 229 -17.49 24.59 6.90
N ARG A 230 -18.61 25.32 6.74
CA ARG A 230 -18.66 26.52 5.88
C ARG A 230 -17.77 27.64 6.40
N LYS A 231 -17.71 27.84 7.72
CA LYS A 231 -16.83 28.83 8.35
C LYS A 231 -15.35 28.48 8.17
N CYS A 232 -14.99 27.21 8.27
CA CYS A 232 -13.63 26.75 7.93
C CYS A 232 -13.31 26.95 6.44
N LEU A 233 -14.26 26.62 5.56
CA LEU A 233 -14.08 26.81 4.12
C LEU A 233 -13.85 28.28 3.74
N SER A 234 -14.60 29.21 4.33
CA SER A 234 -14.38 30.65 4.10
C SER A 234 -13.02 31.11 4.60
N LYS A 235 -12.56 30.60 5.75
CA LYS A 235 -11.23 30.89 6.29
C LYS A 235 -10.13 30.40 5.34
N ILE A 236 -10.25 29.18 4.82
CA ILE A 236 -9.27 28.60 3.86
C ILE A 236 -9.18 29.43 2.58
N ASN A 237 -10.32 29.93 2.07
CA ASN A 237 -10.34 30.79 0.87
C ASN A 237 -9.62 32.13 1.07
N THR A 238 -9.44 32.57 2.31
CA THR A 238 -8.74 33.82 2.66
C THR A 238 -7.28 33.60 3.04
N VAL A 239 -6.78 32.36 3.03
CA VAL A 239 -5.39 32.06 3.39
C VAL A 239 -4.46 32.61 2.31
N ASN A 240 -3.73 33.68 2.66
CA ASN A 240 -2.64 34.20 1.85
C ASN A 240 -1.36 33.44 2.16
N ILE A 241 -0.76 32.84 1.13
CA ILE A 241 0.55 32.17 1.21
C ILE A 241 1.62 33.27 1.24
N ARG A 242 2.17 33.52 2.43
CA ARG A 242 3.28 34.45 2.64
C ARG A 242 4.56 33.66 2.85
N GLU A 243 5.67 34.17 2.34
CA GLU A 243 6.99 33.63 2.67
C GLU A 243 7.32 34.00 4.12
N SER A 244 7.75 33.01 4.89
CA SER A 244 8.36 33.27 6.20
C SER A 244 9.69 33.98 5.95
N GLN A 245 9.75 35.28 6.22
CA GLN A 245 11.02 35.99 6.31
C GLN A 245 11.73 35.46 7.56
N ASN A 246 12.84 34.76 7.36
CA ASN A 246 13.78 34.41 8.43
C ASN A 246 14.42 35.67 9.01
#